data_AF-A0A285TGV8-F1
#
_entry.id   AF-A0A285TGV8-F1
#
_cell.length_a   1.000
_cell.length_b   1.000
_cell.length_c   1.000
_cell.angle_alpha   90.00
_cell.angle_beta   90.00
_cell.angle_gamma   90.00
#
_symmetry.space_group_name_H-M   'P 1'
#
loop_
_entity.id
_entity.type
_entity.pdbx_description
1 polymer ?
#
loop_
_entity_poly.entity_id
_entity_poly.type
_entity_poly.pdbx_seq_one_letter_code
_entity_poly.pdbx_strand_id
1 'polypeptide(L)'
;MMYHVITVDRSLFYIEQHHVDTFLSIAEKLKDYSYIVKDGGMTQEDAWVVAFNAWLLLLPDDHIIIQSVEKSLYYSSNYIIYNALRKDNHFQNLKQRKVASPEFFYIASLFFASGLNDWILSVMNKYDLSYMVEKNKELKYFDALEGTESEIQDFLKDQSLFVKAAILELKTDSFSQMLKKCCDDAYFFFLENFAKQKI
;
A
#
# COMPACT_ATOMS: atom_id res chain seq x y z
N MET A 1 15.45 1.85 11.19
CA MET A 1 14.01 2.15 11.32
C MET A 1 13.33 1.71 10.03
N MET A 2 12.26 0.91 10.13
CA MET A 2 11.72 0.13 9.01
C MET A 2 11.18 0.95 7.83
N TYR A 3 10.79 2.21 8.04
CA TYR A 3 10.33 3.12 6.96
C TYR A 3 11.45 3.75 6.13
N HIS A 4 12.73 3.58 6.48
CA HIS A 4 13.85 4.12 5.70
C HIS A 4 14.06 3.40 4.35
N VAL A 5 13.33 2.30 4.14
CA VAL A 5 13.27 1.56 2.88
C VAL A 5 12.53 2.32 1.77
N ILE A 6 11.84 3.41 2.09
CA ILE A 6 11.07 4.22 1.15
C ILE A 6 12.03 5.13 0.37
N THR A 7 12.01 4.98 -0.95
CA THR A 7 12.78 5.80 -1.88
C THR A 7 11.91 6.22 -3.06
N VAL A 8 12.38 7.17 -3.87
CA VAL A 8 11.73 7.53 -5.14
C VAL A 8 11.64 6.31 -6.07
N ASP A 9 12.69 5.48 -6.09
CA ASP A 9 12.77 4.31 -6.98
C ASP A 9 11.79 3.20 -6.58
N ARG A 10 11.46 3.07 -5.30
CA ARG A 10 10.47 2.09 -4.81
C ARG A 10 9.02 2.58 -4.90
N SER A 11 8.80 3.86 -5.18
CA SER A 11 7.46 4.39 -5.48
C SER A 11 6.96 3.84 -6.83
N LEU A 12 5.70 3.42 -6.90
CA LEU A 12 5.08 3.03 -8.18
C LEU A 12 4.60 4.23 -8.99
N PHE A 13 4.58 5.40 -8.36
CA PHE A 13 4.20 6.65 -8.99
C PHE A 13 5.43 7.52 -9.29
N TYR A 14 5.32 8.33 -10.32
CA TYR A 14 6.25 9.41 -10.59
C TYR A 14 6.13 10.45 -9.48
N ILE A 15 7.19 10.60 -8.69
CA ILE A 15 7.27 11.49 -7.55
C ILE A 15 8.63 12.17 -7.49
N GLU A 16 8.70 13.24 -6.71
CA GLU A 16 9.94 13.90 -6.34
C GLU A 16 10.36 13.57 -4.90
N GLN A 17 11.66 13.77 -4.59
CA GLN A 17 12.25 13.50 -3.27
C GLN A 17 11.50 14.18 -2.11
N HIS A 18 10.96 15.39 -2.32
CA HIS A 18 10.23 16.11 -1.28
C HIS A 18 8.99 15.35 -0.77
N HIS A 19 8.38 14.49 -1.59
CA HIS A 19 7.27 13.63 -1.16
C HIS A 19 7.75 12.57 -0.16
N VAL A 20 8.90 11.95 -0.45
CA VAL A 20 9.55 10.98 0.45
C VAL A 20 9.92 11.66 1.75
N ASP A 21 10.58 12.81 1.69
CA ASP A 21 11.02 13.57 2.86
C ASP A 21 9.83 13.98 3.75
N THR A 22 8.72 14.38 3.13
CA THR A 22 7.47 14.73 3.84
C THR A 22 6.90 13.51 4.58
N PHE A 23 6.80 12.36 3.90
CA PHE A 23 6.31 11.14 4.53
C PHE A 23 7.21 10.69 5.69
N LEU A 24 8.53 10.70 5.48
CA LEU A 24 9.51 10.31 6.50
C LEU A 24 9.50 11.26 7.71
N SER A 25 9.30 12.56 7.48
CA SER A 25 9.15 13.56 8.55
C SER A 25 7.92 13.30 9.42
N ILE A 26 6.79 12.92 8.80
CA ILE A 26 5.59 12.52 9.54
C ILE A 26 5.84 11.20 10.27
N ALA A 27 6.47 10.22 9.61
CA ALA A 27 6.78 8.92 10.20
C ALA A 27 7.68 9.03 11.42
N GLU A 28 8.68 9.92 11.41
CA GLU A 28 9.55 10.15 12.57
C GLU A 28 8.78 10.75 13.75
N LYS A 29 7.90 11.72 13.49
CA LYS A 29 7.04 12.33 14.53
C LYS A 29 6.06 11.32 15.12
N LEU A 30 5.62 10.36 14.32
CA LEU A 30 4.58 9.40 14.63
C LEU A 30 5.12 7.96 14.75
N LYS A 31 6.42 7.81 15.05
CA LYS A 31 7.13 6.51 15.01
C LYS A 31 6.54 5.46 15.94
N ASP A 32 5.90 5.87 17.03
CA ASP A 32 5.26 4.99 18.00
C ASP A 32 4.09 4.22 17.37
N TYR A 33 3.60 4.64 16.20
CA TYR A 33 2.54 3.95 15.45
C TYR A 33 3.07 3.03 14.34
N SER A 34 4.40 2.83 14.25
CA SER A 34 5.02 1.94 13.26
C SER A 34 4.53 0.50 13.33
N TYR A 35 4.05 0.04 14.50
CA TYR A 35 3.52 -1.31 14.70
C TYR A 35 2.23 -1.58 13.91
N ILE A 36 1.56 -0.54 13.39
CA ILE A 36 0.35 -0.69 12.58
C ILE A 36 0.68 -1.42 11.28
N VAL A 37 1.87 -1.18 10.70
CA VAL A 37 2.35 -1.84 9.47
C VAL A 37 2.79 -3.26 9.80
N LYS A 38 2.21 -4.26 9.14
CA LYS A 38 2.42 -5.69 9.42
C LYS A 38 2.89 -6.47 8.19
N ASP A 39 3.59 -7.58 8.45
CA ASP A 39 3.83 -8.64 7.47
C ASP A 39 2.52 -9.24 6.95
N GLY A 40 2.57 -9.86 5.78
CA GLY A 40 1.41 -10.46 5.11
C GLY A 40 1.84 -11.19 3.84
N GLY A 41 1.25 -10.83 2.70
CA GLY A 41 1.61 -11.38 1.38
C GLY A 41 2.99 -10.91 0.89
N MET A 42 3.52 -9.86 1.51
CA MET A 42 4.85 -9.29 1.32
C MET A 42 5.47 -8.98 2.70
N THR A 43 6.77 -8.69 2.70
CA THR A 43 7.50 -8.29 3.91
C THR A 43 6.97 -6.99 4.50
N GLN A 44 7.25 -6.74 5.78
CA GLN A 44 6.96 -5.48 6.45
C GLN A 44 7.69 -4.30 5.80
N GLU A 45 8.89 -4.51 5.26
CA GLU A 45 9.63 -3.49 4.51
C GLU A 45 8.86 -3.07 3.24
N ASP A 46 8.38 -4.04 2.46
CA ASP A 46 7.54 -3.78 1.29
C ASP A 46 6.18 -3.17 1.69
N ALA A 47 5.62 -3.57 2.83
CA ALA A 47 4.40 -2.98 3.36
C ALA A 47 4.57 -1.48 3.68
N TRP A 48 5.76 -1.03 4.09
CA TRP A 48 6.05 0.41 4.24
C TRP A 48 6.03 1.15 2.90
N VAL A 49 6.51 0.51 1.83
CA VAL A 49 6.40 1.07 0.47
C VAL A 49 4.93 1.14 0.05
N VAL A 50 4.11 0.13 0.37
CA VAL A 50 2.65 0.18 0.16
C VAL A 50 2.01 1.32 0.96
N ALA A 51 2.41 1.54 2.22
CA ALA A 51 1.92 2.64 3.06
C ALA A 51 2.21 4.01 2.43
N PHE A 52 3.40 4.18 1.87
CA PHE A 52 3.77 5.40 1.17
C PHE A 52 2.93 5.60 -0.11
N ASN A 53 2.78 4.57 -0.94
CA ASN A 53 1.95 4.62 -2.14
C ASN A 53 0.47 4.91 -1.81
N ALA A 54 -0.07 4.33 -0.73
CA ALA A 54 -1.44 4.60 -0.27
C ALA A 54 -1.60 6.04 0.24
N TRP A 55 -0.60 6.57 0.96
CA TRP A 55 -0.58 7.95 1.42
C TRP A 55 -0.63 8.93 0.26
N LEU A 56 0.20 8.71 -0.76
CA LEU A 56 0.21 9.49 -2.01
C LEU A 56 -1.17 9.55 -2.67
N LEU A 57 -1.91 8.43 -2.69
CA LEU A 57 -3.27 8.38 -3.25
C LEU A 57 -4.33 9.14 -2.42
N LEU A 58 -4.09 9.30 -1.12
CA LEU A 58 -4.96 10.04 -0.21
C LEU A 58 -4.78 11.56 -0.31
N LEU A 59 -3.62 12.03 -0.81
CA LEU A 59 -3.36 13.46 -0.92
C LEU A 59 -4.36 14.14 -1.88
N PRO A 60 -4.76 15.38 -1.56
CA PRO A 60 -5.79 16.11 -2.31
C PRO A 60 -5.33 16.58 -3.70
N ASP A 61 -4.03 16.53 -4.01
CA ASP A 61 -3.49 16.96 -5.29
C ASP A 61 -3.64 15.87 -6.36
N ASP A 62 -4.62 16.06 -7.24
CA ASP A 62 -4.86 15.19 -8.41
C ASP A 62 -3.86 15.44 -9.57
N HIS A 63 -2.84 16.28 -9.40
CA HIS A 63 -2.08 16.83 -10.52
C HIS A 63 -0.66 16.30 -10.79
N ILE A 64 0.04 15.59 -9.89
CA ILE A 64 1.42 15.14 -10.22
C ILE A 64 1.78 13.80 -9.56
N ILE A 65 0.90 12.81 -9.65
CA ILE A 65 1.23 11.42 -9.27
C ILE A 65 0.81 10.52 -10.43
N ILE A 66 1.63 10.53 -11.49
CA ILE A 66 1.41 9.73 -12.69
C ILE A 66 1.95 8.33 -12.42
N GLN A 67 1.14 7.28 -12.64
CA GLN A 67 1.66 5.91 -12.62
C GLN A 67 2.78 5.79 -13.64
N SER A 68 3.97 5.34 -13.23
CA SER A 68 5.05 5.11 -14.18
C SER A 68 4.62 4.01 -15.17
N VAL A 69 4.62 4.32 -16.47
CA VAL A 69 4.21 3.37 -17.51
C VAL A 69 5.03 2.10 -17.42
N GLU A 70 6.34 2.25 -17.27
CA GLU A 70 7.27 1.13 -17.11
C GLU A 70 6.97 0.31 -15.84
N LYS A 71 6.86 0.97 -14.67
CA LYS A 71 6.55 0.26 -13.42
C LYS A 71 5.16 -0.38 -13.44
N SER A 72 4.20 0.17 -14.18
CA SER A 72 2.87 -0.44 -14.30
C SER A 72 2.86 -1.74 -15.10
N LEU A 73 3.82 -1.93 -16.02
CA LEU A 73 4.02 -3.20 -16.73
C LEU A 73 4.59 -4.26 -15.79
N TYR A 74 5.60 -3.88 -15.00
CA TYR A 74 6.28 -4.82 -14.10
C TYR A 74 5.48 -5.11 -12.82
N TYR A 75 4.83 -4.11 -12.24
CA TYR A 75 4.02 -4.21 -11.02
C TYR A 75 2.52 -4.17 -11.32
N SER A 76 2.11 -4.94 -12.33
CA SER A 76 0.74 -4.98 -12.84
C SER A 76 -0.29 -5.35 -11.76
N SER A 77 0.09 -6.19 -10.79
CA SER A 77 -0.74 -6.51 -9.62
C SER A 77 -1.09 -5.28 -8.79
N ASN A 78 -0.08 -4.47 -8.44
CA ASN A 78 -0.29 -3.23 -7.68
C ASN A 78 -1.08 -2.21 -8.49
N TYR A 79 -0.85 -2.12 -9.79
CA TYR A 79 -1.60 -1.22 -10.67
C TYR A 79 -3.12 -1.50 -10.59
N ILE A 80 -3.52 -2.77 -10.69
CA ILE A 80 -4.93 -3.17 -10.61
C ILE A 80 -5.50 -2.91 -9.22
N ILE A 81 -4.75 -3.24 -8.17
CA ILE A 81 -5.15 -3.00 -6.77
C ILE A 81 -5.35 -1.50 -6.51
N TYR A 82 -4.40 -0.65 -6.91
CA TYR A 82 -4.51 0.79 -6.68
C TYR A 82 -5.59 1.44 -7.54
N ASN A 83 -5.85 0.93 -8.74
CA ASN A 83 -7.00 1.36 -9.53
C ASN A 83 -8.33 0.99 -8.87
N ALA A 84 -8.43 -0.18 -8.23
CA ALA A 84 -9.60 -0.57 -7.46
C ALA A 84 -9.76 0.31 -6.20
N LEU A 85 -8.66 0.52 -5.45
CA LEU A 85 -8.61 1.39 -4.28
C LEU A 85 -9.14 2.80 -4.60
N ARG A 86 -8.64 3.40 -5.70
CA ARG A 86 -9.07 4.74 -6.14
C ARG A 86 -10.55 4.81 -6.53
N LYS A 87 -11.18 3.70 -6.91
CA LYS A 87 -12.59 3.65 -7.29
C LYS A 87 -13.52 3.30 -6.13
N ASP A 88 -12.96 2.87 -5.00
CA ASP A 88 -13.74 2.45 -3.84
C ASP A 88 -14.36 3.65 -3.11
N ASN A 89 -15.65 3.50 -2.76
CA ASN A 89 -16.42 4.57 -2.12
C ASN A 89 -15.92 4.90 -0.70
N HIS A 90 -15.46 3.91 0.08
CA HIS A 90 -14.94 4.15 1.42
C HIS A 90 -13.63 4.92 1.37
N PHE A 91 -12.76 4.57 0.42
CA PHE A 91 -11.52 5.31 0.17
C PHE A 91 -11.80 6.76 -0.25
N GLN A 92 -12.68 6.97 -1.22
CA GLN A 92 -13.05 8.32 -1.69
C GLN A 92 -13.69 9.17 -0.58
N ASN A 93 -14.58 8.56 0.21
CA ASN A 93 -15.19 9.24 1.36
C ASN A 93 -14.16 9.62 2.42
N LEU A 94 -13.11 8.81 2.64
CA LEU A 94 -12.01 9.15 3.56
C LEU A 94 -11.17 10.31 3.01
N LYS A 95 -10.81 10.27 1.72
CA LYS A 95 -10.05 11.33 1.02
C LYS A 95 -10.77 12.69 1.08
N GLN A 96 -12.09 12.70 0.95
CA GLN A 96 -12.89 13.94 0.89
C GLN A 96 -13.30 14.51 2.26
N ARG A 97 -12.81 13.94 3.38
CA ARG A 97 -13.20 14.41 4.73
C ARG A 97 -12.63 15.80 5.00
N LYS A 98 -13.51 16.74 5.37
CA LYS A 98 -13.15 18.13 5.76
C LYS A 98 -12.20 18.23 6.96
N VAL A 99 -12.08 17.17 7.77
CA VAL A 99 -11.25 17.13 8.99
C VAL A 99 -9.95 16.36 8.76
N ALA A 100 -9.63 15.98 7.52
CA ALA A 100 -8.43 15.20 7.24
C ALA A 100 -7.16 16.05 7.38
N SER A 101 -6.40 15.80 8.45
CA SER A 101 -5.04 16.35 8.62
C SER A 101 -4.01 15.45 7.93
N PRO A 102 -2.79 15.94 7.66
CA PRO A 102 -1.69 15.11 7.15
C PRO A 102 -1.43 13.87 8.02
N GLU A 103 -1.54 14.00 9.34
CA GLU A 103 -1.41 12.89 10.30
C GLU A 103 -2.53 11.86 10.14
N PHE A 104 -3.77 12.30 9.91
CA PHE A 104 -4.88 11.39 9.64
C PHE A 104 -4.63 10.56 8.38
N PHE A 105 -4.19 11.20 7.29
CA PHE A 105 -3.87 10.47 6.06
C PHE A 105 -2.67 9.54 6.21
N TYR A 106 -1.66 9.93 6.99
CA TYR A 106 -0.56 9.05 7.34
C TYR A 106 -1.04 7.80 8.10
N ILE A 107 -1.82 7.96 9.17
CA ILE A 107 -2.37 6.84 9.93
C ILE A 107 -3.24 5.94 9.04
N ALA A 108 -4.12 6.54 8.23
CA ALA A 108 -4.94 5.79 7.28
C ALA A 108 -4.09 4.97 6.31
N SER A 109 -2.96 5.52 5.84
CA SER A 109 -2.08 4.78 4.93
C SER A 109 -1.38 3.59 5.58
N LEU A 110 -1.08 3.66 6.89
CA LEU A 110 -0.55 2.50 7.64
C LEU A 110 -1.59 1.37 7.73
N PHE A 111 -2.85 1.72 8.03
CA PHE A 111 -3.95 0.75 8.04
C PHE A 111 -4.20 0.15 6.66
N PHE A 112 -4.18 0.96 5.61
CA PHE A 112 -4.31 0.46 4.24
C PHE A 112 -3.15 -0.47 3.87
N ALA A 113 -1.91 -0.16 4.25
CA ALA A 113 -0.78 -1.04 3.98
C ALA A 113 -0.97 -2.44 4.56
N SER A 114 -1.30 -2.51 5.85
CA SER A 114 -1.54 -3.80 6.52
C SER A 114 -2.76 -4.52 5.97
N GLY A 115 -3.87 -3.80 5.76
CA GLY A 115 -5.08 -4.39 5.18
C GLY A 115 -4.88 -4.93 3.76
N LEU A 116 -4.13 -4.20 2.93
CA LEU A 116 -3.75 -4.65 1.59
C LEU A 116 -2.81 -5.85 1.66
N ASN A 117 -1.83 -5.84 2.56
CA ASN A 117 -0.88 -6.94 2.70
C ASN A 117 -1.57 -8.24 3.17
N ASP A 118 -2.51 -8.13 4.11
CA ASP A 118 -3.36 -9.23 4.58
C ASP A 118 -4.32 -9.72 3.48
N TRP A 119 -4.92 -8.80 2.72
CA TRP A 119 -5.81 -9.15 1.61
C TRP A 119 -5.04 -9.88 0.49
N ILE A 120 -3.84 -9.42 0.14
CA ILE A 120 -2.96 -10.09 -0.83
C ILE A 120 -2.64 -11.52 -0.37
N LEU A 121 -2.29 -11.70 0.91
CA LEU A 121 -2.06 -13.04 1.48
C LEU A 121 -3.31 -13.92 1.37
N SER A 122 -4.48 -13.38 1.71
CA SER A 122 -5.75 -14.09 1.61
C SER A 122 -6.05 -14.52 0.17
N VAL A 123 -5.78 -13.65 -0.81
CA VAL A 123 -5.91 -13.97 -2.24
C VAL A 123 -4.93 -15.07 -2.62
N MET A 124 -3.65 -14.95 -2.25
CA MET A 124 -2.66 -15.97 -2.56
C MET A 124 -3.07 -17.34 -2.01
N ASN A 125 -3.54 -17.40 -0.77
CA ASN A 125 -4.00 -18.63 -0.14
C ASN A 125 -5.24 -19.22 -0.82
N LYS A 126 -6.20 -18.38 -1.21
CA LYS A 126 -7.47 -18.81 -1.82
C LYS A 126 -7.29 -19.40 -3.23
N TYR A 127 -6.29 -18.94 -3.96
CA TYR A 127 -6.05 -19.33 -5.36
C TYR A 127 -4.79 -20.19 -5.54
N ASP A 128 -4.34 -20.86 -4.48
CA ASP A 128 -3.18 -21.78 -4.48
C ASP A 128 -1.85 -21.13 -4.92
N LEU A 129 -1.65 -19.86 -4.59
CA LEU A 129 -0.45 -19.05 -4.89
C LEU A 129 0.41 -18.78 -3.64
N SER A 130 0.19 -19.48 -2.53
CA SER A 130 0.91 -19.26 -1.26
C SER A 130 2.43 -19.38 -1.38
N TYR A 131 2.95 -20.12 -2.36
CA TYR A 131 4.39 -20.21 -2.62
C TYR A 131 5.03 -18.83 -2.92
N MET A 132 4.25 -17.89 -3.47
CA MET A 132 4.70 -16.53 -3.76
C MET A 132 5.03 -15.75 -2.49
N VAL A 133 4.41 -16.09 -1.35
CA VAL A 133 4.68 -15.43 -0.06
C VAL A 133 6.11 -15.68 0.37
N GLU A 134 6.58 -16.93 0.26
CA GLU A 134 7.96 -17.27 0.60
C GLU A 134 8.95 -16.60 -0.37
N LYS A 135 8.64 -16.58 -1.67
CA LYS A 135 9.45 -15.85 -2.66
C LYS A 135 9.53 -14.35 -2.35
N ASN A 136 8.40 -13.72 -2.01
CA ASN A 136 8.33 -12.28 -1.71
C ASN A 136 9.14 -11.92 -0.45
N LYS A 137 9.29 -12.85 0.50
CA LYS A 137 10.16 -12.66 1.68
C LYS A 137 11.64 -12.63 1.31
N GLU A 138 12.04 -13.39 0.30
CA GLU A 138 13.43 -13.49 -0.14
C GLU A 138 13.81 -12.36 -1.09
N LEU A 139 12.97 -12.05 -2.07
CA LEU A 139 13.29 -11.16 -3.19
C LEU A 139 13.16 -9.66 -2.88
N LYS A 140 12.56 -9.27 -1.75
CA LYS A 140 12.12 -7.89 -1.45
C LYS A 140 11.32 -7.30 -2.63
N TYR A 141 10.01 -7.40 -2.57
CA TYR A 141 9.12 -7.25 -3.73
C TYR A 141 9.39 -6.02 -4.62
N PHE A 142 9.69 -4.86 -4.04
CA PHE A 142 9.94 -3.63 -4.80
C PHE A 142 11.36 -3.51 -5.41
N ASP A 143 12.23 -4.49 -5.16
CA ASP A 143 13.57 -4.61 -5.74
C ASP A 143 13.64 -5.73 -6.81
N ALA A 144 12.50 -6.34 -7.16
CA ALA A 144 12.46 -7.52 -8.03
C ALA A 144 13.05 -7.30 -9.44
N LEU A 145 13.20 -6.05 -9.88
CA LEU A 145 13.79 -5.70 -11.18
C LEU A 145 15.31 -5.52 -11.14
N GLU A 146 15.94 -5.61 -9.97
CA GLU A 146 17.40 -5.57 -9.81
C GLU A 146 18.05 -6.96 -9.99
N GLY A 147 17.22 -8.01 -10.12
CA GLY A 147 17.67 -9.39 -10.30
C GLY A 147 18.20 -9.71 -11.70
N THR A 148 18.61 -10.95 -11.88
CA THR A 148 18.94 -11.54 -13.18
C THR A 148 17.71 -11.60 -14.09
N GLU A 149 17.93 -11.72 -15.40
CA GLU A 149 16.84 -11.86 -16.37
C GLU A 149 15.89 -13.02 -16.02
N SER A 150 16.42 -14.15 -15.52
CA SER A 150 15.62 -15.29 -15.09
C SER A 150 14.72 -14.95 -13.89
N GLU A 151 15.27 -14.26 -12.89
CA GLU A 151 14.51 -13.84 -11.70
C GLU A 151 13.42 -12.83 -12.07
N ILE A 152 13.71 -11.91 -12.98
CA ILE A 152 12.73 -10.95 -13.51
C ILE A 152 11.60 -11.67 -14.25
N GLN A 153 11.92 -12.66 -15.09
CA GLN A 153 10.90 -13.44 -15.81
C GLN A 153 10.02 -14.25 -14.86
N ASP A 154 10.61 -14.87 -13.84
CA ASP A 154 9.86 -15.60 -12.82
C ASP A 154 8.94 -14.67 -12.01
N PHE A 155 9.43 -13.48 -11.66
CA PHE A 155 8.61 -12.45 -11.03
C PHE A 155 7.44 -12.03 -11.91
N LEU A 156 7.66 -11.75 -13.20
CA LEU A 156 6.59 -11.34 -14.13
C LEU A 156 5.54 -12.43 -14.36
N LYS A 157 5.95 -13.70 -14.32
CA LYS A 157 5.04 -14.83 -14.35
C LYS A 157 4.17 -14.86 -13.08
N ASP A 158 4.78 -14.68 -11.91
CA ASP A 158 4.07 -14.64 -10.64
C ASP A 158 3.09 -13.45 -10.58
N GLN A 159 3.50 -12.27 -11.08
CA GLN A 159 2.61 -11.12 -11.27
C GLN A 159 1.38 -11.46 -12.12
N SER A 160 1.59 -12.10 -13.27
CA SER A 160 0.50 -12.45 -14.19
C SER A 160 -0.49 -13.43 -13.57
N LEU A 161 0.00 -14.40 -12.80
CA LEU A 161 -0.84 -15.35 -12.06
C LEU A 161 -1.64 -14.65 -10.96
N PHE A 162 -0.99 -13.78 -10.18
CA PHE A 162 -1.66 -13.05 -9.12
C PHE A 162 -2.69 -12.05 -9.66
N VAL A 163 -2.41 -11.35 -10.76
CA VAL A 163 -3.37 -10.46 -11.44
C VAL A 163 -4.68 -11.19 -11.73
N LYS A 164 -4.61 -12.42 -12.25
CA LYS A 164 -5.80 -13.23 -12.54
C LYS A 164 -6.60 -13.51 -11.26
N ALA A 165 -5.93 -13.89 -10.17
CA ALA A 165 -6.56 -14.13 -8.88
C ALA A 165 -7.18 -12.85 -8.29
N ALA A 166 -6.45 -11.74 -8.32
CA ALA A 166 -6.89 -10.44 -7.83
C ALA A 166 -8.12 -9.93 -8.58
N ILE A 167 -8.16 -10.04 -9.92
CA ILE A 167 -9.34 -9.65 -10.72
C ILE A 167 -10.58 -10.46 -10.33
N LEU A 168 -10.42 -11.76 -10.07
CA LEU A 168 -11.54 -12.60 -9.61
C LEU A 168 -12.00 -12.18 -8.22
N GLU A 169 -11.05 -11.92 -7.31
CA GLU A 169 -11.38 -11.50 -5.95
C GLU A 169 -12.03 -10.12 -5.88
N LEU A 170 -11.59 -9.18 -6.72
CA LEU A 170 -12.17 -7.83 -6.84
C LEU A 170 -13.62 -7.81 -7.32
N LYS A 171 -14.14 -8.93 -7.87
CA LYS A 171 -15.57 -9.08 -8.18
C LYS A 171 -16.43 -9.45 -6.96
N THR A 172 -15.79 -9.76 -5.84
CA THR A 172 -16.44 -10.01 -4.55
C THR A 172 -16.34 -8.76 -3.66
N ASP A 173 -17.05 -8.77 -2.54
CA ASP A 173 -17.00 -7.65 -1.59
C ASP A 173 -15.75 -7.66 -0.70
N SER A 174 -14.86 -8.67 -0.79
CA SER A 174 -13.76 -8.84 0.17
C SER A 174 -12.80 -7.65 0.20
N PHE A 175 -12.50 -7.06 -0.97
CA PHE A 175 -11.65 -5.88 -1.07
C PHE A 175 -12.32 -4.64 -0.48
N SER A 176 -13.58 -4.36 -0.83
CA SER A 176 -14.29 -3.19 -0.32
C SER A 176 -14.55 -3.29 1.20
N GLN A 177 -14.84 -4.50 1.71
CA GLN A 177 -14.96 -4.74 3.16
C GLN A 177 -13.64 -4.50 3.89
N MET A 178 -12.51 -4.93 3.32
CA MET A 178 -11.19 -4.64 3.87
C MET A 178 -10.95 -3.12 3.91
N LEU A 179 -11.25 -2.40 2.82
CA LEU A 179 -11.09 -0.94 2.78
C LEU A 179 -11.99 -0.22 3.79
N LYS A 180 -13.25 -0.63 3.91
CA LYS A 180 -14.16 -0.11 4.92
C LYS A 180 -13.57 -0.27 6.32
N LYS A 181 -13.07 -1.47 6.65
CA LYS A 181 -12.44 -1.76 7.94
C LYS A 181 -11.23 -0.85 8.17
N CYS A 182 -10.34 -0.72 7.19
CA CYS A 182 -9.18 0.18 7.29
C CYS A 182 -9.59 1.64 7.52
N CYS A 183 -10.62 2.13 6.82
CA CYS A 183 -11.16 3.47 7.02
C CYS A 183 -11.73 3.68 8.43
N ASP A 184 -12.50 2.70 8.92
CA ASP A 184 -13.11 2.75 10.25
C ASP A 184 -12.03 2.70 11.34
N ASP A 185 -11.08 1.76 11.25
CA ASP A 185 -9.97 1.60 12.19
C ASP A 185 -9.12 2.88 12.24
N ALA A 186 -8.74 3.44 11.08
CA ALA A 186 -7.98 4.68 11.01
C ALA A 186 -8.72 5.86 11.66
N TYR A 187 -10.04 5.96 11.45
CA TYR A 187 -10.85 7.03 12.01
C TYR A 187 -10.95 6.93 13.54
N PHE A 188 -11.29 5.75 14.07
CA PHE A 188 -11.39 5.56 15.51
C PHE A 188 -10.02 5.74 16.19
N PHE A 189 -8.97 5.19 15.59
CA PHE A 189 -7.61 5.38 16.08
C PHE A 189 -7.22 6.85 16.17
N PHE A 190 -7.53 7.63 15.12
CA PHE A 190 -7.22 9.05 15.10
C PHE A 190 -8.01 9.83 16.16
N LEU A 191 -9.29 9.52 16.35
CA LEU A 191 -10.10 10.15 17.40
C LEU A 191 -9.57 9.87 18.81
N GLU A 192 -9.16 8.63 19.07
CA GLU A 192 -8.66 8.22 20.38
C GLU A 192 -7.31 8.89 20.72
N ASN A 193 -6.41 8.98 19.74
CA ASN A 193 -5.04 9.39 19.99
C ASN A 193 -4.79 10.89 19.73
N PHE A 194 -5.57 11.55 18.87
CA PHE A 194 -5.29 12.94 18.46
C PHE A 194 -6.43 13.91 18.76
N ALA A 195 -7.69 13.49 18.65
CA ALA A 195 -8.81 14.40 18.90
C ALA A 195 -9.02 14.70 20.39
N LYS A 196 -8.63 13.78 21.28
CA LYS A 196 -8.73 13.94 22.75
C LYS A 196 -7.57 14.72 23.39
N GLN A 197 -6.49 14.98 22.65
CA GLN A 197 -5.33 15.73 23.16
C GLN A 197 -5.46 17.26 23.02
N LYS A 198 -6.60 17.76 22.51
CA LYS A 198 -6.88 19.19 22.34
C LYS A 198 -7.69 19.82 23.50
N ILE A 199 -7.62 19.26 24.71
CA ILE A 199 -8.23 19.85 25.93
C ILE A 199 -7.13 20.30 26.88
#